data_AF-A0A425DMA1-F1
#
_entry.id   AF-A0A425DMA1-F1
#
_cell.length_a   1.000
_cell.length_b   1.000
_cell.length_c   1.000
_cell.angle_alpha   90.00
_cell.angle_beta   90.00
_cell.angle_gamma   90.00
#
_symmetry.space_group_name_H-M   'P 1'
#
loop_
_entity.id
_entity.type
_entity.pdbx_description
1 polymer ?
#
loop_
_entity_poly.entity_id
_entity_poly.type
_entity_poly.pdbx_seq_one_letter_code
_entity_poly.pdbx_strand_id
1 'polypeptide(L)'
;MPSPPTAADSRLAVDSLKEHTTTSQASVKSLLANQVESTAVEVGTTWIDCSMYIDNAPTDLVQKIAALPEVKSIYEPVVMELSQTKSDDKPASPVNEAIEWGVKKIQAPALWAQGIKGDGIVVAIIDSGVRHTHESLKSNWRSEYGWFDPYNKTKLPSDTVGHGTHVLGVMVGTK
;
A
#
# COMPACT_ATOMS: atom_id res chain seq x y z
N MET A 1 23.50 -13.74 6.38
CA MET A 1 22.30 -13.41 5.59
C MET A 1 22.67 -13.46 4.12
N PRO A 2 21.80 -13.93 3.21
CA PRO A 2 22.03 -13.77 1.79
C PRO A 2 22.14 -12.27 1.45
N SER A 3 23.01 -11.93 0.50
CA SER A 3 23.13 -10.56 0.01
C SER A 3 21.78 -10.10 -0.59
N PRO A 4 21.38 -8.84 -0.39
CA PRO A 4 20.18 -8.32 -1.03
C PRO A 4 20.30 -8.40 -2.56
N PRO A 5 19.19 -8.62 -3.29
CA PRO A 5 19.18 -8.68 -4.74
C PRO A 5 19.72 -7.38 -5.34
N THR A 6 20.42 -7.49 -6.46
CA THR A 6 20.93 -6.29 -7.15
C THR A 6 19.78 -5.52 -7.82
N ALA A 7 20.05 -4.28 -8.23
CA ALA A 7 19.10 -3.51 -9.04
C ALA A 7 18.79 -4.19 -10.39
N ALA A 8 19.74 -4.96 -10.94
CA ALA A 8 19.54 -5.73 -12.17
C ALA A 8 18.60 -6.91 -11.93
N ASP A 9 18.80 -7.68 -10.86
CA ASP A 9 17.93 -8.80 -10.49
C ASP A 9 16.50 -8.33 -10.23
N SER A 10 16.36 -7.20 -9.53
CA SER A 10 15.05 -6.60 -9.23
C SER A 10 14.32 -6.17 -10.51
N ARG A 11 15.04 -5.60 -11.48
CA ARG A 11 14.46 -5.20 -12.78
C ARG A 11 14.01 -6.41 -13.60
N LEU A 12 14.84 -7.45 -13.66
CA LEU A 12 14.50 -8.69 -14.36
C LEU A 12 13.23 -9.32 -13.78
N ALA A 13 13.09 -9.37 -12.45
CA ALA A 13 11.89 -9.88 -11.81
C ALA A 13 10.64 -9.05 -12.17
N VAL A 14 10.75 -7.71 -12.13
CA VAL A 14 9.65 -6.81 -12.51
C VAL A 14 9.24 -7.01 -13.97
N ASP A 15 10.20 -7.11 -14.89
CA ASP A 15 9.92 -7.26 -16.32
C ASP A 15 9.28 -8.62 -16.60
N SER A 16 9.79 -9.69 -15.98
CA SER A 16 9.25 -11.04 -16.13
C SER A 16 7.82 -11.18 -15.61
N LEU A 17 7.50 -10.55 -14.47
CA LEU A 17 6.14 -10.51 -13.95
C LEU A 17 5.20 -9.73 -14.87
N LYS A 18 5.63 -8.57 -15.39
CA LYS A 18 4.82 -7.78 -16.34
C LYS A 18 4.57 -8.52 -17.64
N GLU A 19 5.57 -9.23 -18.17
CA GLU A 19 5.44 -10.07 -19.35
C GLU A 19 4.47 -11.22 -19.11
N HIS A 20 4.63 -11.93 -17.98
CA HIS A 20 3.73 -12.99 -17.58
C HIS A 20 2.29 -12.51 -17.45
N THR A 21 2.06 -11.36 -16.82
CA THR A 21 0.73 -10.73 -16.71
C THR A 21 0.17 -10.34 -18.07
N THR A 22 1.00 -9.79 -18.96
CA THR A 22 0.55 -9.39 -20.30
C THR A 22 0.07 -10.60 -21.08
N THR A 23 0.84 -11.69 -21.07
CA THR A 23 0.52 -12.94 -21.76
C THR A 23 -0.71 -13.61 -21.14
N SER A 24 -0.73 -13.78 -19.82
CA SER A 24 -1.80 -14.51 -19.11
C SER A 24 -3.15 -13.81 -19.17
N GLN A 25 -3.17 -12.47 -19.29
CA GLN A 25 -4.41 -11.70 -19.37
C GLN A 25 -4.85 -11.42 -20.82
N ALA A 26 -4.14 -11.92 -21.83
CA ALA A 26 -4.39 -11.57 -23.22
C ALA A 26 -5.81 -11.94 -23.69
N SER A 27 -6.29 -13.14 -23.38
CA SER A 27 -7.62 -13.58 -23.82
C SER A 27 -8.74 -12.82 -23.09
N VAL A 28 -8.57 -12.54 -21.79
CA VAL A 28 -9.52 -11.73 -21.01
C VAL A 28 -9.60 -10.31 -21.60
N LYS A 29 -8.45 -9.68 -21.92
CA LYS A 29 -8.40 -8.38 -22.59
C LYS A 29 -9.06 -8.40 -23.96
N SER A 30 -8.90 -9.48 -24.73
CA SER A 30 -9.57 -9.65 -26.02
C SER A 30 -11.09 -9.74 -25.88
N LEU A 31 -11.59 -10.49 -24.89
CA LEU A 31 -13.02 -10.55 -24.58
C LEU A 31 -13.58 -9.17 -24.21
N LEU A 32 -12.85 -8.43 -23.37
CA LEU A 32 -13.23 -7.08 -22.94
C LEU A 32 -13.27 -6.09 -24.10
N ALA A 33 -12.29 -6.11 -24.99
CA ALA A 33 -12.22 -5.22 -26.15
C ALA A 33 -13.36 -5.43 -27.16
N ASN A 34 -13.94 -6.63 -27.20
CA ASN A 34 -15.02 -6.99 -28.12
C ASN A 34 -16.43 -6.67 -27.60
N GLN A 35 -16.56 -6.08 -26.40
CA GLN A 35 -17.86 -5.70 -25.82
C GLN A 35 -18.26 -4.29 -26.30
N VAL A 36 -18.98 -4.24 -27.43
CA VAL A 36 -19.37 -3.02 -28.16
C VAL A 36 -20.35 -2.12 -27.38
N GLU A 37 -21.04 -2.64 -26.35
CA GLU A 37 -22.06 -1.90 -25.60
C GLU A 37 -21.63 -1.38 -24.21
N SER A 38 -20.42 -1.65 -23.75
CA SER A 38 -20.00 -1.29 -22.39
C SER A 38 -18.91 -0.23 -22.36
N THR A 39 -19.28 1.02 -22.61
CA THR A 39 -18.44 2.19 -22.29
C THR A 39 -18.26 2.39 -20.77
N ALA A 40 -18.83 1.52 -19.93
CA ALA A 40 -18.82 1.62 -18.47
C ALA A 40 -17.94 0.58 -17.76
N VAL A 41 -17.34 -0.38 -18.48
CA VAL A 41 -16.43 -1.36 -17.87
C VAL A 41 -15.05 -0.73 -17.66
N GLU A 42 -14.71 -0.49 -16.39
CA GLU A 42 -13.37 -0.05 -15.99
C GLU A 42 -12.51 -1.26 -15.67
N VAL A 43 -11.25 -1.25 -16.14
CA VAL A 43 -10.34 -2.40 -16.01
C VAL A 43 -9.04 -1.96 -15.37
N GLY A 44 -8.76 -2.50 -14.19
CA GLY A 44 -7.47 -2.45 -13.51
C GLY A 44 -6.69 -3.76 -13.67
N THR A 45 -5.36 -3.69 -13.65
CA THR A 45 -4.49 -4.88 -13.65
C THR A 45 -3.33 -4.72 -12.69
N THR A 46 -2.98 -5.81 -12.01
CA THR A 46 -1.81 -5.93 -11.15
C THR A 46 -0.89 -7.00 -11.70
N TRP A 47 0.43 -6.77 -11.60
CA TRP A 47 1.43 -7.69 -12.15
C TRP A 47 2.12 -8.57 -11.10
N ILE A 48 2.05 -8.21 -9.82
CA ILE A 48 2.68 -9.01 -8.75
C ILE A 48 1.91 -10.32 -8.53
N ASP A 49 0.58 -10.24 -8.48
CA ASP A 49 -0.34 -11.38 -8.30
C ASP A 49 -1.11 -11.74 -9.58
N CYS A 50 -0.89 -10.99 -10.67
CA CYS A 50 -1.52 -11.20 -11.99
C CYS A 50 -3.06 -11.12 -11.97
N SER A 51 -3.62 -10.20 -11.17
CA SER A 51 -5.08 -10.03 -11.04
C SER A 51 -5.63 -8.95 -11.98
N MET A 52 -6.93 -9.04 -12.28
CA MET A 52 -7.71 -8.00 -12.97
C MET A 52 -8.88 -7.56 -12.09
N TYR A 53 -9.13 -6.26 -12.07
CA TYR A 53 -10.31 -5.64 -11.45
C TYR A 53 -11.19 -5.17 -12.59
N ILE A 54 -12.44 -5.63 -12.65
CA ILE A 54 -13.37 -5.33 -13.75
C ILE A 54 -14.66 -4.82 -13.13
N ASP A 55 -14.90 -3.52 -13.24
CA ASP A 55 -16.13 -2.90 -12.75
C ASP A 55 -17.23 -2.99 -13.80
N ASN A 56 -18.49 -3.05 -13.36
CA ASN A 56 -19.68 -3.08 -14.22
C ASN A 56 -19.70 -4.21 -15.28
N ALA A 57 -19.06 -5.35 -15.01
CA ALA A 57 -19.09 -6.50 -15.91
C ALA A 57 -20.49 -7.13 -15.95
N PRO A 58 -21.16 -7.24 -17.11
CA PRO A 58 -22.42 -7.95 -17.20
C PRO A 58 -22.23 -9.46 -16.98
N THR A 59 -23.28 -10.13 -16.51
CA THR A 59 -23.22 -11.55 -16.15
C THR A 59 -22.73 -12.46 -17.29
N ASP A 60 -23.10 -12.18 -18.54
CA ASP A 60 -22.67 -12.97 -19.69
C ASP A 60 -21.15 -12.81 -19.94
N LEU A 61 -20.59 -11.62 -19.71
CA LEU A 61 -19.15 -11.38 -19.78
C LEU A 61 -18.43 -12.11 -18.66
N VAL A 62 -18.93 -12.06 -17.43
CA VAL A 62 -18.35 -12.81 -16.30
C VAL A 62 -18.31 -14.31 -16.60
N GLN A 63 -19.37 -14.88 -17.18
CA GLN A 63 -19.41 -16.29 -17.58
C GLN A 63 -18.41 -16.61 -18.69
N LYS A 64 -18.26 -15.75 -19.70
CA LYS A 64 -17.26 -15.91 -20.77
C LYS A 64 -15.84 -15.86 -20.22
N ILE A 65 -15.56 -14.96 -19.26
CA ILE A 65 -14.26 -14.87 -18.59
C ILE A 65 -14.01 -16.11 -17.74
N ALA A 66 -14.98 -16.57 -16.95
CA ALA A 66 -14.86 -17.74 -16.09
C ALA A 66 -14.61 -19.05 -16.88
N ALA A 67 -14.99 -19.10 -18.15
CA ALA A 67 -14.75 -20.25 -19.02
C ALA A 67 -13.32 -20.31 -19.58
N LEU A 68 -12.51 -19.26 -19.42
CA LEU A 68 -11.13 -19.25 -19.88
C LEU A 68 -10.24 -20.12 -18.95
N PRO A 69 -9.42 -21.03 -19.50
CA PRO A 69 -8.61 -21.94 -18.70
C PRO A 69 -7.54 -21.24 -17.84
N GLU A 70 -7.12 -20.04 -18.23
CA GLU A 70 -6.21 -19.19 -17.45
C GLU A 70 -6.87 -18.53 -16.24
N VAL A 71 -8.20 -18.48 -16.16
CA VAL A 71 -8.92 -17.83 -15.05
C VAL A 71 -9.11 -18.81 -13.91
N LYS A 72 -8.36 -18.61 -12.84
CA LYS A 72 -8.41 -19.47 -11.64
C LYS A 72 -9.69 -19.26 -10.81
N SER A 73 -10.14 -18.02 -10.65
CA SER A 73 -11.29 -17.67 -9.82
C SER A 73 -11.78 -16.26 -10.12
N ILE A 74 -13.07 -16.01 -9.90
CA ILE A 74 -13.70 -14.69 -9.93
C ILE A 74 -14.49 -14.51 -8.62
N TYR A 75 -14.34 -13.36 -7.98
CA TYR A 75 -15.03 -13.03 -6.75
C TYR A 75 -15.27 -11.52 -6.66
N GLU A 76 -16.28 -11.12 -5.91
CA GLU A 76 -16.57 -9.72 -5.63
C GLU A 76 -15.54 -9.14 -4.63
N PRO A 77 -15.18 -7.86 -4.75
CA PRO A 77 -14.26 -7.22 -3.83
C PRO A 77 -14.83 -7.21 -2.40
N VAL A 78 -13.98 -7.52 -1.42
CA VAL A 78 -14.35 -7.41 -0.01
C VAL A 78 -14.24 -5.95 0.40
N VAL A 79 -15.36 -5.34 0.80
CA VAL A 79 -15.38 -4.00 1.38
C VAL A 79 -15.15 -4.10 2.88
N MET A 80 -14.09 -3.46 3.36
CA MET A 80 -13.77 -3.36 4.79
C MET A 80 -14.01 -1.94 5.28
N GLU A 81 -14.81 -1.79 6.34
CA GLU A 81 -15.01 -0.52 7.02
C GLU A 81 -13.98 -0.33 8.12
N LEU A 82 -13.34 0.83 8.17
CA LEU A 82 -12.45 1.18 9.27
C LEU A 82 -13.29 1.50 10.51
N SER A 83 -13.03 0.80 11.60
CA SER A 83 -13.61 1.16 12.89
C SER A 83 -13.14 2.57 13.29
N GLN A 84 -14.05 3.40 13.80
CA GLN A 84 -13.68 4.70 14.35
C GLN A 84 -12.70 4.50 15.52
N THR A 85 -11.67 5.34 15.55
CA THR A 85 -10.75 5.42 16.68
C THR A 85 -11.54 5.82 17.93
N LYS A 86 -11.55 4.96 18.95
CA LYS A 86 -12.04 5.33 20.28
C LYS A 86 -10.92 6.09 20.98
N SER A 87 -11.05 7.42 21.03
CA SER A 87 -10.23 8.22 21.93
C SER A 87 -11.04 8.52 23.18
N ASP A 88 -10.67 7.91 24.31
CA ASP A 88 -11.04 8.46 25.61
C ASP A 88 -10.12 9.66 25.82
N ASP A 89 -10.41 10.78 25.14
CA ASP A 89 -9.62 12.01 25.14
C ASP A 89 -9.46 12.54 26.57
N LYS A 90 -8.47 12.03 27.29
CA LYS A 90 -7.73 12.87 28.22
C LYS A 90 -6.77 13.68 27.35
N PRO A 91 -6.77 15.02 27.50
CA PRO A 91 -5.71 15.82 26.92
C PRO A 91 -4.38 15.15 27.25
N ALA A 92 -3.54 14.94 26.23
CA ALA A 92 -2.16 14.56 26.48
C ALA A 92 -1.64 15.56 27.52
N SER A 93 -1.34 15.05 28.73
CA SER A 93 -0.55 15.86 29.66
C SER A 93 0.71 16.24 28.89
N PRO A 94 1.26 17.46 29.06
CA PRO A 94 2.51 17.81 28.40
C PRO A 94 3.56 16.79 28.85
N VAL A 95 3.77 15.77 28.02
CA VAL A 95 4.76 14.74 28.25
C VAL A 95 6.07 15.47 27.96
N ASN A 96 6.70 15.93 29.03
CA ASN A 96 7.99 16.61 28.97
C ASN A 96 9.14 15.61 28.75
N GLU A 97 8.81 14.37 28.33
CA GLU A 97 9.75 13.32 28.00
C GLU A 97 9.83 13.16 26.48
N ALA A 98 11.05 13.21 25.94
CA ALA A 98 11.30 13.05 24.50
C ALA A 98 11.03 11.62 23.98
N ILE A 99 10.67 10.66 24.84
CA ILE A 99 10.46 9.24 24.46
C ILE A 99 9.21 8.70 25.15
N GLU A 100 8.24 8.28 24.34
CA GLU A 100 6.98 7.70 24.78
C GLU A 100 7.15 6.40 25.59
N TRP A 101 6.23 6.17 26.55
CA TRP A 101 6.31 5.03 27.47
C TRP A 101 6.37 3.67 26.74
N GLY A 102 5.62 3.53 25.64
CA GLY A 102 5.56 2.29 24.85
C GLY A 102 6.90 1.97 24.21
N VAL A 103 7.60 2.99 23.71
CA VAL A 103 8.94 2.90 23.11
C VAL A 103 9.98 2.49 24.16
N LYS A 104 9.89 3.06 25.38
CA LYS A 104 10.72 2.64 26.51
C LYS A 104 10.47 1.19 26.91
N LYS A 105 9.20 0.77 26.95
CA LYS A 105 8.80 -0.59 27.38
C LYS A 105 9.37 -1.68 26.48
N ILE A 106 9.47 -1.43 25.17
CA ILE A 106 10.08 -2.36 24.20
C ILE A 106 11.61 -2.26 24.13
N GLN A 107 12.23 -1.45 25.00
CA GLN A 107 13.69 -1.25 25.09
C GLN A 107 14.36 -0.71 23.82
N ALA A 108 13.61 -0.03 22.94
CA ALA A 108 14.17 0.60 21.74
C ALA A 108 15.35 1.56 22.03
N PRO A 109 15.32 2.38 23.11
CA PRO A 109 16.46 3.26 23.43
C PRO A 109 17.78 2.52 23.69
N ALA A 110 17.73 1.29 24.23
CA ALA A 110 18.93 0.50 24.48
C ALA A 110 19.63 0.05 23.17
N LEU A 111 18.85 -0.16 22.11
CA LEU A 111 19.38 -0.47 20.76
C LEU A 111 19.90 0.79 20.07
N TRP A 112 19.19 1.92 20.19
CA TRP A 112 19.65 3.21 19.65
C TRP A 112 20.98 3.65 20.28
N ALA A 113 21.19 3.39 21.57
CA ALA A 113 22.45 3.65 22.26
C ALA A 113 23.62 2.79 21.72
N GLN A 114 23.32 1.65 21.10
CA GLN A 114 24.29 0.80 20.40
C GLN A 114 24.43 1.17 18.91
N GLY A 115 23.78 2.25 18.46
CA GLY A 115 23.78 2.68 17.06
C GLY A 115 22.81 1.93 16.16
N ILE A 116 21.97 1.03 16.70
CA ILE A 116 21.00 0.25 15.93
C ILE A 116 19.71 1.05 15.81
N LYS A 117 19.58 1.86 14.76
CA LYS A 117 18.43 2.76 14.54
C LYS A 117 17.51 2.38 13.37
N GLY A 118 17.86 1.33 12.63
CA GLY A 118 17.15 0.93 11.41
C GLY A 118 17.64 1.66 10.16
N ASP A 119 18.88 2.15 10.15
CA ASP A 119 19.47 2.83 9.00
C ASP A 119 19.37 1.96 7.73
N GLY A 120 18.88 2.55 6.64
CA GLY A 120 18.68 1.87 5.36
C GLY A 120 17.44 0.98 5.29
N ILE A 121 16.66 0.83 6.36
CA ILE A 121 15.40 0.09 6.36
C ILE A 121 14.24 1.02 6.00
N VAL A 122 13.37 0.55 5.10
CA VAL A 122 12.14 1.25 4.71
C VAL A 122 10.95 0.55 5.33
N VAL A 123 10.12 1.31 6.04
CA VAL A 123 8.85 0.85 6.61
C VAL A 123 7.71 1.46 5.80
N ALA A 124 6.76 0.62 5.39
CA ALA A 124 5.57 1.04 4.66
C ALA A 124 4.31 0.75 5.48
N ILE A 125 3.28 1.57 5.32
CA ILE A 125 1.99 1.43 5.99
C ILE A 125 0.84 1.58 4.98
N ILE A 126 -0.29 0.92 5.25
CA ILE A 126 -1.55 1.13 4.56
C ILE A 126 -2.52 1.67 5.61
N ASP A 127 -2.88 2.95 5.51
CA ASP A 127 -3.63 3.67 6.53
C ASP A 127 -4.34 4.90 5.92
N SER A 128 -4.92 5.78 6.72
CA SER A 128 -5.64 7.00 6.30
C SER A 128 -4.76 8.05 5.60
N GLY A 129 -3.44 7.83 5.61
CA GLY A 129 -2.44 8.67 4.96
C GLY A 129 -1.39 9.18 5.94
N VAL A 130 -0.65 10.23 5.56
CA VAL A 130 0.28 10.89 6.47
C VAL A 130 0.43 12.38 6.19
N ARG A 131 0.50 13.19 7.24
CA ARG A 131 0.98 14.58 7.17
C ARG A 131 2.49 14.59 6.96
N HIS A 132 2.95 14.43 5.72
CA HIS A 132 4.39 14.43 5.39
C HIS A 132 5.14 15.72 5.80
N THR A 133 4.41 16.83 6.00
CA THR A 133 4.98 18.10 6.47
C THR A 133 5.22 18.17 7.98
N HIS A 134 4.80 17.15 8.74
CA HIS A 134 4.98 17.12 10.19
C HIS A 134 6.47 17.12 10.55
N GLU A 135 6.87 17.92 11.54
CA GLU A 135 8.28 18.14 11.84
C GLU A 135 9.03 16.89 12.29
N SER A 136 8.36 15.96 12.97
CA SER A 136 8.92 14.67 13.38
C SER A 136 9.03 13.65 12.24
N LEU A 137 8.36 13.87 11.10
CA LEU A 137 8.23 12.89 10.01
C LEU A 137 8.92 13.31 8.71
N LYS A 138 8.95 14.62 8.43
CA LYS A 138 9.40 15.16 7.13
C LYS A 138 10.80 14.72 6.68
N SER A 139 11.70 14.46 7.63
CA SER A 139 13.07 14.02 7.34
C SER A 139 13.18 12.54 7.02
N ASN A 140 12.22 11.73 7.47
CA ASN A 140 12.21 10.27 7.30
C ASN A 140 11.32 9.82 6.14
N TRP A 141 10.64 10.77 5.48
CA TRP A 141 9.81 10.48 4.34
C TRP A 141 10.64 10.07 3.11
N ARG A 142 10.33 8.89 2.57
CA ARG A 142 10.86 8.44 1.28
C ARG A 142 10.06 9.07 0.15
N SER A 143 10.67 9.88 -0.71
CA SER A 143 9.96 10.52 -1.83
C SER A 143 9.64 9.54 -2.96
N GLU A 144 10.66 8.84 -3.46
CA GLU A 144 10.52 7.92 -4.59
C GLU A 144 9.83 6.61 -4.16
N TYR A 145 8.69 6.30 -4.78
CA TYR A 145 7.83 5.16 -4.43
C TYR A 145 7.32 5.17 -2.98
N GLY A 146 7.29 6.33 -2.31
CA GLY A 146 6.83 6.41 -0.93
C GLY A 146 5.33 6.60 -0.76
N TRP A 147 4.62 7.13 -1.76
CA TRP A 147 3.21 7.49 -1.66
C TRP A 147 2.36 6.84 -2.73
N PHE A 148 1.19 6.36 -2.32
CA PHE A 148 0.13 5.94 -3.21
C PHE A 148 -1.22 6.24 -2.57
N ASP A 149 -2.07 6.96 -3.31
CA ASP A 149 -3.43 7.29 -2.90
C ASP A 149 -4.40 6.72 -3.95
N PRO A 150 -5.01 5.55 -3.68
CA PRO A 150 -5.91 4.91 -4.63
C PRO A 150 -7.24 5.67 -4.79
N TYR A 151 -7.58 6.56 -3.85
CA TYR A 151 -8.89 7.22 -3.80
C TYR A 151 -8.85 8.59 -4.46
N ASN A 152 -8.08 9.52 -3.90
CA ASN A 152 -8.06 10.92 -4.35
C ASN A 152 -6.91 11.22 -5.31
N LYS A 153 -6.01 10.25 -5.53
CA LYS A 153 -4.85 10.35 -6.44
C LYS A 153 -3.99 11.59 -6.14
N THR A 154 -3.88 11.94 -4.86
CA THR A 154 -3.04 13.06 -4.42
C THR A 154 -1.57 12.81 -4.75
N LYS A 155 -0.86 13.85 -5.20
CA LYS A 155 0.56 13.74 -5.56
C LYS A 155 1.49 13.65 -4.34
N LEU A 156 1.04 14.17 -3.20
CA LEU A 156 1.80 14.21 -1.96
C LEU A 156 0.95 13.60 -0.85
N PRO A 157 1.59 12.98 0.17
CA PRO A 157 0.87 12.43 1.28
C PRO A 157 0.03 13.47 2.01
N SER A 158 -1.21 13.12 2.28
CA SER A 158 -2.09 13.88 3.15
C SER A 158 -2.79 12.92 4.10
N ASP A 159 -3.26 13.43 5.22
CA ASP A 159 -4.04 12.66 6.19
C ASP A 159 -5.11 13.57 6.78
N THR A 160 -6.35 13.32 6.40
CA THR A 160 -7.51 14.09 6.88
C THR A 160 -8.14 13.46 8.12
N VAL A 161 -7.74 12.23 8.47
CA VAL A 161 -8.27 11.48 9.61
C VAL A 161 -7.31 11.57 10.81
N GLY A 162 -6.00 11.54 10.56
CA GLY A 162 -4.94 11.66 11.57
C GLY A 162 -4.41 10.32 12.10
N HIS A 163 -5.11 9.21 11.86
CA HIS A 163 -4.70 7.89 12.34
C HIS A 163 -3.36 7.45 11.76
N GLY A 164 -3.19 7.52 10.43
CA GLY A 164 -1.93 7.15 9.78
C GLY A 164 -0.75 8.03 10.18
N THR A 165 -0.98 9.33 10.39
CA THR A 165 0.04 10.25 10.92
C THR A 165 0.48 9.85 12.32
N HIS A 166 -0.47 9.50 13.20
CA HIS A 166 -0.15 9.02 14.55
C HIS A 166 0.64 7.71 14.51
N VAL A 167 0.17 6.73 13.72
CA VAL A 167 0.80 5.41 13.56
C VAL A 167 2.24 5.56 13.02
N LEU A 168 2.47 6.36 11.98
CA LEU A 168 3.84 6.64 11.49
C LEU A 168 4.69 7.39 12.50
N GLY A 169 4.10 8.29 13.30
CA GLY A 169 4.79 8.97 14.40
C GLY A 169 5.41 7.99 15.38
N VAL A 170 4.68 6.93 15.75
CA VAL A 170 5.17 5.87 16.64
C VAL A 170 6.32 5.07 16.01
N MET A 171 6.25 4.77 14.71
CA MET A 171 7.24 3.92 14.04
C MET A 171 8.52 4.64 13.63
N VAL A 172 8.41 5.87 13.11
CA VAL A 172 9.51 6.59 12.45
C VAL A 172 9.60 8.06 12.86
N GLY A 173 8.93 8.48 13.94
CA GLY A 173 9.05 9.84 14.48
C GLY A 173 10.47 10.13 15.01
N THR A 174 10.92 11.37 14.82
CA THR A 174 12.28 11.82 15.21
C THR A 174 12.31 12.81 16.37
N LYS A 175 11.14 13.28 16.82
CA LYS A 175 10.97 14.24 17.91
C LYS A 175 9.76 13.85 18.73
#